data_AF-A0A7D5VNN0-F1
#
_entry.id   AF-A0A7D5VNN0-F1
#
_cell.length_a   1.000
_cell.length_b   1.000
_cell.length_c   1.000
_cell.angle_alpha   90.00
_cell.angle_beta   90.00
_cell.angle_gamma   90.00
#
_symmetry.space_group_name_H-M   'P 1'
#
loop_
_entity.id
_entity.type
_entity.pdbx_description
1 polymer ?
#
loop_
_entity_poly.entity_id
_entity_poly.type
_entity_poly.pdbx_seq_one_letter_code
_entity_poly.pdbx_strand_id
1 'polypeptide(L)'
;MWDRALAFLDRDLAVPLPEQEPLQLLAIPPHDVDEPENVYVALANGQWHGNHLYPDSADDPVSALAIVADAAQDTVTECLWQAWPLCAEHGLGMHVRDADGQLSWWCAGERSRRGPAHIRAAVGALDTIVRPRRPHH
;
A
#
# COMPACT_ATOMS: atom_id res chain seq x y z
N MET A 1 16.17 0.41 3.54
CA MET A 1 15.25 1.54 3.24
C MET A 1 13.78 1.15 3.39
N TRP A 2 13.45 -0.15 3.32
CA TRP A 2 12.09 -0.66 3.43
C TRP A 2 11.34 -0.30 4.72
N ASP A 3 11.98 -0.28 5.89
CA ASP A 3 11.28 0.13 7.14
C ASP A 3 10.73 1.56 7.05
N ARG A 4 11.48 2.47 6.42
CA ARG A 4 11.02 3.85 6.20
C ARG A 4 9.88 3.91 5.20
N ALA A 5 9.92 3.08 4.16
CA ALA A 5 8.82 2.95 3.22
C ALA A 5 7.57 2.42 3.91
N LEU A 6 7.70 1.36 4.71
CA LEU A 6 6.61 0.73 5.45
C LEU A 6 5.91 1.72 6.39
N ALA A 7 6.67 2.58 7.07
CA ALA A 7 6.11 3.62 7.92
C ALA A 7 5.22 4.64 7.18
N PHE A 8 5.37 4.82 5.85
CA PHE A 8 4.40 5.59 5.06
C PHE A 8 3.11 4.79 4.87
N LEU A 9 3.21 3.51 4.53
CA LEU A 9 2.06 2.62 4.32
C LEU A 9 1.26 2.41 5.60
N ASP A 10 1.91 2.33 6.76
CA ASP A 10 1.22 2.19 8.05
C ASP A 10 0.34 3.41 8.36
N ARG A 11 0.77 4.63 7.99
CA ARG A 11 -0.07 5.83 8.13
C ARG A 11 -1.31 5.73 7.25
N ASP A 12 -1.15 5.28 6.02
CA ASP A 12 -2.27 5.12 5.08
C ASP A 12 -3.18 3.95 5.47
N LEU A 13 -2.64 2.90 6.08
CA LEU A 13 -3.40 1.74 6.56
C LEU A 13 -4.32 2.13 7.72
N ALA A 14 -3.83 2.94 8.66
CA ALA A 14 -4.58 3.39 9.82
C ALA A 14 -5.79 4.27 9.47
N VAL A 15 -5.85 4.86 8.27
CA VAL A 15 -6.95 5.75 7.85
C VAL A 15 -8.27 5.00 7.61
N PRO A 16 -8.31 3.94 6.78
CA PRO A 16 -9.49 3.10 6.62
C PRO A 16 -9.58 1.95 7.63
N LEU A 17 -8.46 1.53 8.25
CA LEU A 17 -8.36 0.32 9.07
C LEU A 17 -7.64 0.60 10.41
N PRO A 18 -8.18 1.46 11.30
CA PRO A 18 -7.48 1.88 12.52
C PRO A 18 -7.29 0.76 13.55
N GLU A 19 -8.02 -0.35 13.44
CA GLU A 19 -7.87 -1.54 14.28
C GLU A 19 -6.74 -2.47 13.81
N GLN A 20 -6.21 -2.26 12.61
CA GLN A 20 -5.06 -3.02 12.13
C GLN A 20 -3.79 -2.47 12.78
N GLU A 21 -3.00 -3.39 13.36
CA GLU A 21 -1.65 -3.07 13.79
C GLU A 21 -0.75 -2.77 12.58
N PRO A 22 0.35 -2.02 12.76
CA PRO A 22 1.31 -1.74 11.71
C PRO A 22 1.78 -3.02 11.00
N LEU A 23 1.99 -2.92 9.69
CA LEU A 23 2.57 -3.99 8.90
C LEU A 23 4.00 -4.25 9.36
N GLN A 24 4.51 -5.43 9.02
CA GLN A 24 5.86 -5.86 9.40
C GLN A 24 6.63 -6.36 8.19
N LEU A 25 7.95 -6.20 8.22
CA LEU A 25 8.84 -6.93 7.32
C LEU A 25 9.09 -8.32 7.90
N LEU A 26 8.72 -9.35 7.14
CA LEU A 26 8.89 -10.74 7.52
C LEU A 26 9.98 -11.38 6.67
N ALA A 27 11.13 -11.65 7.28
CA ALA A 27 12.19 -12.44 6.67
C ALA A 27 11.87 -13.93 6.77
N ILE A 28 11.81 -14.61 5.62
CA ILE A 28 11.66 -16.05 5.52
C ILE A 28 13.03 -16.65 5.23
N PRO A 29 13.55 -17.53 6.11
CA PRO A 29 14.84 -18.15 5.90
C PRO A 29 14.82 -18.98 4.60
N PRO A 30 15.96 -19.10 3.93
CA PRO A 30 16.04 -19.87 2.70
C PRO A 30 15.74 -21.35 2.96
N HIS A 31 15.13 -22.03 1.98
CA HIS A 31 14.83 -23.46 2.12
C HIS A 31 16.08 -24.32 1.90
N ASP A 32 17.04 -23.83 1.12
CA ASP A 32 18.32 -24.47 0.84
C ASP A 32 19.48 -23.48 1.03
N VAL A 33 20.70 -23.99 1.22
CA VAL A 33 21.90 -23.19 1.53
C VAL A 33 22.32 -22.25 0.40
N ASP A 34 21.88 -22.52 -0.83
CA ASP A 34 22.17 -21.74 -2.02
C ASP A 34 21.06 -20.72 -2.36
N GLU A 35 19.95 -20.73 -1.62
CA GLU A 35 18.86 -19.78 -1.80
C GLU A 35 19.06 -18.52 -0.94
N PRO A 36 18.67 -17.33 -1.44
CA PRO A 36 18.68 -16.13 -0.63
C PRO A 36 17.53 -16.13 0.39
N GLU A 37 17.75 -15.44 1.51
CA GLU A 37 16.66 -15.04 2.40
C GLU A 37 15.70 -14.09 1.66
N ASN A 38 14.40 -14.30 1.82
CA ASN A 38 13.37 -13.48 1.18
C ASN A 38 12.60 -12.68 2.22
N VAL A 39 12.43 -11.39 1.97
CA VAL A 39 11.67 -10.49 2.86
C VAL A 39 10.32 -10.19 2.24
N TYR A 40 9.25 -10.29 3.02
CA TYR A 40 7.88 -9.97 2.61
C TYR A 40 7.31 -8.85 3.47
N VAL A 41 6.26 -8.18 2.99
CA VAL A 41 5.40 -7.36 3.85
C VAL A 41 4.32 -8.27 4.42
N ALA A 42 4.09 -8.21 5.73
CA ALA A 42 3.14 -9.06 6.44
C ALA A 42 2.22 -8.22 7.34
N LEU A 43 1.04 -8.76 7.63
CA LEU A 43 0.23 -8.33 8.76
C LEU A 43 0.96 -8.63 10.08
N ALA A 44 0.60 -7.96 11.17
CA ALA A 44 1.23 -8.15 12.48
C ALA A 44 1.09 -9.58 13.06
N ASN A 45 0.09 -10.34 12.60
CA ASN A 45 -0.06 -11.76 12.94
C ASN A 45 0.84 -12.69 12.12
N GLY A 46 1.71 -12.13 11.27
CA GLY A 46 2.64 -12.86 10.43
C GLY A 46 2.01 -13.49 9.18
N GLN A 47 0.80 -13.11 8.77
CA GLN A 47 0.25 -13.49 7.46
C GLN A 47 0.75 -12.54 6.37
N TRP A 48 1.10 -13.06 5.20
CA TRP A 48 1.54 -12.28 4.04
C TRP A 48 0.98 -12.86 2.74
N HIS A 49 0.97 -12.06 1.69
CA HIS A 49 0.67 -12.49 0.33
C HIS A 49 1.52 -11.72 -0.69
N GLY A 50 1.63 -12.24 -1.91
CA GLY A 50 2.35 -11.60 -3.00
C GLY A 50 3.83 -11.98 -3.05
N ASN A 51 4.62 -11.14 -3.72
CA ASN A 51 6.05 -11.38 -3.95
C ASN A 51 6.93 -10.88 -2.81
N HIS A 52 8.14 -11.42 -2.73
CA HIS A 52 9.17 -10.88 -1.84
C HIS A 52 9.70 -9.54 -2.38
N LEU A 53 10.30 -8.76 -1.48
CA LEU A 53 10.99 -7.52 -1.82
C LEU A 53 12.34 -7.84 -2.46
N TYR A 54 12.55 -7.39 -3.70
CA TYR A 54 13.82 -7.54 -4.40
C TYR A 54 14.91 -6.70 -3.71
N PRO A 55 16.03 -7.26 -3.25
CA PRO A 55 17.08 -6.53 -2.52
C PRO A 55 17.52 -5.21 -3.18
N ASP A 56 17.69 -5.21 -4.50
CA ASP A 56 18.13 -4.04 -5.29
C ASP A 56 17.16 -2.85 -5.21
N SER A 57 15.87 -3.10 -4.90
CA SER A 57 14.90 -2.03 -4.67
C SER A 57 15.24 -1.17 -3.45
N ALA A 58 16.01 -1.72 -2.51
CA ALA A 58 16.37 -1.03 -1.28
C ALA A 58 17.38 0.09 -1.50
N ASP A 59 18.01 0.20 -2.67
CA ASP A 59 19.08 1.16 -2.98
C ASP A 59 18.56 2.55 -3.37
N ASP A 60 17.30 2.64 -3.79
CA ASP A 60 16.63 3.88 -4.20
C ASP A 60 15.34 4.09 -3.38
N PRO A 61 15.15 5.24 -2.71
CA PRO A 61 13.96 5.49 -1.89
C PRO A 61 12.63 5.36 -2.65
N VAL A 62 12.57 5.74 -3.93
CA VAL A 62 11.35 5.67 -4.73
C VAL A 62 11.03 4.21 -5.07
N SER A 63 12.03 3.46 -5.50
CA SER A 63 11.94 2.02 -5.80
C SER A 63 11.58 1.22 -4.56
N ALA A 64 12.19 1.53 -3.41
CA ALA A 64 11.89 0.93 -2.11
C ALA A 64 10.43 1.20 -1.69
N LEU A 65 9.93 2.42 -1.90
CA LEU A 65 8.55 2.75 -1.61
C LEU A 65 7.57 2.05 -2.56
N ALA A 66 7.90 2.00 -3.85
CA ALA A 66 7.06 1.37 -4.87
C ALA A 66 6.85 -0.13 -4.60
N ILE A 67 7.93 -0.87 -4.35
CA ILE A 67 7.84 -2.32 -4.11
C ILE A 67 7.16 -2.65 -2.78
N VAL A 68 7.42 -1.86 -1.72
CA VAL A 68 6.77 -2.07 -0.42
C VAL A 68 5.29 -1.74 -0.52
N ALA A 69 4.92 -0.69 -1.25
CA ALA A 69 3.52 -0.33 -1.45
C ALA A 69 2.74 -1.40 -2.24
N ASP A 70 3.36 -1.98 -3.27
CA ASP A 70 2.79 -3.10 -4.04
C ASP A 70 2.60 -4.35 -3.16
N ALA A 71 3.65 -4.78 -2.45
CA ALA A 71 3.59 -5.93 -1.55
C ALA A 71 2.60 -5.73 -0.37
N ALA A 72 2.53 -4.52 0.18
CA ALA A 72 1.54 -4.16 1.21
C ALA A 72 0.12 -4.25 0.65
N GLN A 73 -0.11 -3.77 -0.57
CA GLN A 73 -1.41 -3.79 -1.22
C GLN A 73 -1.90 -5.23 -1.45
N ASP A 74 -1.03 -6.10 -1.95
CA ASP A 74 -1.32 -7.54 -2.10
C ASP A 74 -1.64 -8.20 -0.75
N THR A 75 -0.78 -7.98 0.25
CA THR A 75 -0.95 -8.58 1.58
C THR A 75 -2.26 -8.14 2.24
N VAL A 76 -2.55 -6.84 2.27
CA VAL A 76 -3.79 -6.34 2.89
C VAL A 76 -5.01 -6.84 2.12
N THR A 77 -4.95 -6.79 0.78
CA THR A 77 -6.09 -7.18 -0.06
C THR A 77 -6.45 -8.64 0.09
N GLU A 78 -5.46 -9.52 0.04
CA GLU A 78 -5.68 -10.97 0.02
C GLU A 78 -5.83 -11.56 1.43
N CYS A 79 -5.10 -11.05 2.43
CA CYS A 79 -5.25 -11.55 3.79
C CYS A 79 -6.54 -11.04 4.46
N LEU A 80 -6.97 -9.80 4.19
CA LEU A 80 -8.18 -9.24 4.78
C LEU A 80 -9.42 -9.35 3.87
N TRP A 81 -9.27 -9.86 2.65
CA TRP A 81 -10.34 -9.95 1.64
C TRP A 81 -11.04 -8.61 1.37
N GLN A 82 -10.27 -7.52 1.41
CA GLN A 82 -10.76 -6.16 1.24
C GLN A 82 -9.78 -5.35 0.39
N ALA A 83 -10.25 -4.78 -0.71
CA ALA A 83 -9.43 -3.86 -1.51
C ALA A 83 -8.91 -2.70 -0.66
N TRP A 84 -7.62 -2.39 -0.78
CA TRP A 84 -6.98 -1.32 -0.04
C TRP A 84 -5.84 -0.66 -0.85
N PRO A 85 -5.64 0.67 -0.72
CA PRO A 85 -6.56 1.62 -0.10
C PRO A 85 -7.76 1.92 -1.02
N LEU A 86 -8.92 2.21 -0.44
CA LEU A 86 -10.11 2.57 -1.21
C LEU A 86 -10.15 4.07 -1.53
N CYS A 87 -10.51 4.39 -2.77
CA CYS A 87 -10.84 5.75 -3.16
C CYS A 87 -12.13 6.18 -2.45
N ALA A 88 -12.08 7.23 -1.63
CA ALA A 88 -13.25 7.73 -0.91
C ALA A 88 -14.37 8.27 -1.82
N GLU A 89 -14.04 8.67 -3.05
CA GLU A 89 -15.03 9.18 -4.02
C GLU A 89 -15.74 8.05 -4.76
N HIS A 90 -14.97 7.05 -5.20
CA HIS A 90 -15.48 6.01 -6.09
C HIS A 90 -15.70 4.66 -5.41
N GLY A 91 -15.18 4.44 -4.21
CA GLY A 91 -15.22 3.14 -3.52
C GLY A 91 -14.46 2.03 -4.24
N LEU A 92 -13.50 2.40 -5.10
CA LEU A 92 -12.66 1.47 -5.86
C LEU A 92 -11.29 1.34 -5.19
N GLY A 93 -10.65 0.17 -5.28
CA GLY A 93 -9.23 0.02 -4.94
C GLY A 93 -8.38 0.99 -5.74
N MET A 94 -7.46 1.68 -5.05
CA MET A 94 -6.47 2.55 -5.67
C MET A 94 -5.19 1.78 -5.86
N HIS A 95 -4.45 2.11 -6.91
CA HIS A 95 -3.15 1.52 -7.20
C HIS A 95 -2.05 2.55 -7.04
N VAL A 96 -0.86 2.08 -6.74
CA VAL A 96 0.35 2.88 -6.74
C VAL A 96 0.64 3.36 -8.17
N ARG A 97 0.99 4.63 -8.33
CA ARG A 97 1.41 5.20 -9.62
C ARG A 97 2.42 6.32 -9.41
N ASP A 98 3.42 6.41 -10.29
CA ASP A 98 4.26 7.59 -10.38
C ASP A 98 3.45 8.77 -10.97
N ALA A 99 3.46 9.90 -10.27
CA ALA A 99 2.90 11.16 -10.71
C ALA A 99 3.95 12.26 -10.50
N ASP A 100 4.58 12.69 -11.60
CA ASP A 100 5.61 13.73 -11.62
C ASP A 100 6.80 13.45 -10.67
N GLY A 101 7.24 12.19 -10.60
CA GLY A 101 8.34 11.75 -9.73
C GLY A 101 7.94 11.54 -8.27
N GLN A 102 6.64 11.61 -7.95
CA GLN A 102 6.09 11.28 -6.65
C GLN A 102 5.15 10.08 -6.73
N LEU A 103 5.45 9.06 -5.94
CA LEU A 103 4.61 7.88 -5.83
C LEU A 103 3.29 8.24 -5.12
N SER A 104 2.17 7.92 -5.76
CA SER A 104 0.84 8.37 -5.33
C SER A 104 -0.22 7.29 -5.50
N TRP A 105 -1.27 7.36 -4.67
CA TRP A 105 -2.49 6.57 -4.83
C TRP A 105 -3.32 7.11 -5.98
N TRP A 106 -3.51 6.27 -6.99
CA TRP A 106 -4.29 6.58 -8.17
C TRP A 106 -5.56 5.75 -8.23
N CYS A 107 -6.68 6.40 -8.48
CA CYS A 107 -7.94 5.74 -8.77
C CYS A 107 -8.21 5.77 -10.27
N ALA A 108 -8.59 4.63 -10.85
CA ALA A 108 -8.97 4.53 -12.26
C ALA A 108 -10.28 5.27 -12.61
N GLY A 109 -11.10 5.59 -11.60
CA GLY A 109 -12.44 6.13 -11.78
C GLY A 109 -13.42 5.13 -12.39
N GLU A 110 -14.62 5.61 -12.69
CA GLU A 110 -15.64 4.84 -13.41
C GLU A 110 -16.33 5.79 -14.40
N ARG A 111 -15.90 5.73 -15.67
CA ARG A 111 -16.36 6.62 -16.76
C ARG A 111 -17.88 6.71 -16.90
N SER A 112 -18.59 5.65 -16.54
CA SER A 112 -20.04 5.53 -16.72
C SER A 112 -20.87 6.03 -15.53
N ARG A 113 -20.32 6.10 -14.31
CA ARG A 113 -21.13 6.33 -13.11
C ARG A 113 -20.51 7.18 -12.01
N ARG A 114 -19.18 7.24 -11.89
CA ARG A 114 -18.55 7.82 -10.70
C ARG A 114 -17.52 8.91 -10.98
N GLY A 115 -16.98 9.01 -12.21
CA GLY A 115 -16.09 10.11 -12.60
C GLY A 115 -14.80 9.64 -13.30
N PRO A 116 -13.94 10.58 -13.71
CA PRO A 116 -12.66 10.26 -14.35
C PRO A 116 -11.63 9.71 -13.36
N ALA A 117 -10.56 9.13 -13.89
CA ALA A 117 -9.39 8.75 -13.10
C ALA A 117 -8.76 9.98 -12.41
N HIS A 118 -8.21 9.79 -11.21
CA HIS A 118 -7.55 10.87 -10.46
C HIS A 118 -6.44 10.34 -9.54
N ILE A 119 -5.49 11.22 -9.23
CA ILE A 119 -4.57 11.03 -8.11
C ILE A 119 -5.28 11.48 -6.84
N ARG A 120 -5.22 10.64 -5.79
CA ARG A 120 -5.94 10.87 -4.54
C ARG A 120 -5.05 11.51 -3.47
N ALA A 121 -3.87 10.97 -3.26
CA ALA A 121 -2.81 11.53 -2.40
C ALA A 121 -1.47 10.87 -2.73
N ALA A 122 -0.38 11.49 -2.28
CA ALA A 122 0.91 10.81 -2.20
C ALA A 122 0.82 9.59 -1.26
N VAL A 123 1.65 8.58 -1.49
CA VAL A 123 1.78 7.46 -0.56
C VAL A 123 2.30 7.97 0.79
N GLY A 124 1.61 7.60 1.85
CA GLY A 124 1.82 8.02 3.24
C GLY A 124 1.19 9.34 3.63
N ALA A 125 0.30 9.89 2.80
CA ALA A 125 -0.41 11.15 3.03
C ALA A 125 -1.94 11.00 2.89
N LEU A 126 -2.48 9.78 2.99
CA LEU A 126 -3.92 9.53 2.84
C LEU A 126 -4.76 10.18 3.95
N ASP A 127 -4.15 10.39 5.12
CA ASP A 127 -4.71 11.08 6.29
C ASP A 127 -4.90 12.60 6.06
N THR A 128 -4.15 13.19 5.13
CA THR A 128 -4.26 14.61 4.77
C THR A 128 -5.50 14.92 3.95
N ILE A 129 -6.18 13.90 3.42
CA ILE A 129 -7.38 14.07 2.62
C ILE A 129 -8.56 14.42 3.54
N VAL A 130 -8.94 15.69 3.52
CA VAL A 130 -10.15 16.17 4.20
C VAL A 130 -11.37 15.44 3.66
N ARG A 131 -12.02 14.61 4.48
CA ARG A 131 -13.33 14.06 4.15
C ARG A 131 -14.32 15.23 3.98
N PRO A 132 -15.00 15.38 2.83
CA PRO A 132 -16.12 16.31 2.75
C PRO A 132 -17.15 15.89 3.79
N ARG A 133 -17.43 16.78 4.74
CA ARG A 133 -18.50 16.60 5.72
C ARG A 133 -19.80 16.52 4.92
N ARG A 134 -20.41 15.33 4.82
CA ARG A 134 -21.73 15.20 4.16
C ARG A 134 -22.70 16.17 4.85
N PRO A 135 -23.33 17.12 4.14
CA PRO A 135 -24.47 17.83 4.69
C PRO A 135 -25.57 16.80 4.93
N HIS A 136 -26.03 16.69 6.18
CA HIS A 136 -27.26 15.97 6.47
C HIS A 136 -28.39 16.69 5.74
N HIS A 137 -29.10 15.98 4.88
CA HIS A 137 -30.27 16.48 4.16
C HIS A 137 -31.54 15.81 4.70
#